data_AF-A0A8S1K6M4-F1
#
_entry.id   AF-A0A8S1K6M4-F1
#
_cell.length_a   1.000
_cell.length_b   1.000
_cell.length_c   1.000
_cell.angle_alpha   90.00
_cell.angle_beta   90.00
_cell.angle_gamma   90.00
#
_symmetry.space_group_name_H-M   'P 1'
#
loop_
_entity.id
_entity.type
_entity.pdbx_description
1 polymer ?
#
loop_
_entity_poly.entity_id
_entity_poly.type
_entity_poly.pdbx_seq_one_letter_code
_entity_poly.pdbx_strand_id
1 'polypeptide(L)'
;MYQQQNQTQKLLKYLPDINDVVEGIQDFHLAIFLIQGTYFEISKRLTQIQFIFNRIPPNHNIKYKRIGQAYLLLLFLQFTKYLYNFIQKINNENIKDQVNKERNITTNESNDKFTQCLICYDNSTNVTCTPCGHLFCWDCIMQQINLKQQCPICRSDCQAQQLIQLYNYN
;
A
#
# COMPACT_ATOMS: atom_id res chain seq x y z
N MET A 1 3.36 -26.87 -7.18
CA MET A 1 4.43 -26.52 -6.20
C MET A 1 4.89 -25.06 -6.31
N TYR A 2 4.96 -24.43 -7.49
CA TYR A 2 5.33 -23.01 -7.66
C TYR A 2 4.35 -21.97 -7.07
N GLN A 3 3.03 -22.23 -7.08
CA GLN A 3 2.05 -21.25 -6.58
C GLN A 3 2.05 -21.09 -5.05
N GLN A 4 2.51 -22.10 -4.31
CA GLN A 4 2.52 -22.10 -2.84
C GLN A 4 3.71 -21.29 -2.28
N GLN A 5 4.83 -21.23 -3.01
CA GLN A 5 6.01 -20.43 -2.63
C GLN A 5 5.79 -18.91 -2.74
N ASN A 6 4.94 -18.46 -3.66
CA ASN A 6 4.61 -17.03 -3.81
C ASN A 6 3.71 -16.50 -2.69
N GLN A 7 2.84 -17.34 -2.12
CA GLN A 7 1.98 -16.94 -0.99
C GLN A 7 2.78 -16.80 0.31
N THR A 8 3.74 -17.71 0.57
CA THR A 8 4.61 -17.61 1.75
C THR A 8 5.51 -16.38 1.71
N GLN A 9 6.00 -15.98 0.54
CA GLN A 9 6.80 -14.75 0.39
C GLN A 9 5.99 -13.47 0.59
N LYS A 10 4.71 -13.46 0.19
CA LYS A 10 3.80 -12.32 0.47
C LYS A 10 3.61 -12.13 1.97
N LEU A 11 3.37 -13.21 2.72
CA LEU A 11 3.13 -13.16 4.16
C LEU A 11 4.38 -12.72 4.97
N LEU A 12 5.57 -13.13 4.53
CA LEU A 12 6.83 -12.72 5.15
C LEU A 12 7.09 -11.20 5.06
N LYS A 13 6.51 -10.51 4.08
CA LYS A 13 6.64 -9.05 3.89
C LYS A 13 5.81 -8.23 4.91
N TYR A 14 4.83 -8.88 5.55
CA TYR A 14 3.96 -8.26 6.56
C TYR A 14 4.40 -8.52 7.99
N LEU A 15 5.37 -9.41 8.20
CA LEU A 15 5.90 -9.63 9.53
C LEU A 15 6.63 -8.37 9.98
N PRO A 16 6.31 -7.84 11.17
CA PRO A 16 7.14 -6.82 11.79
C PRO A 16 8.57 -7.37 11.95
N ASP A 17 9.57 -6.51 11.84
CA ASP A 17 10.95 -6.93 12.04
C ASP A 17 11.08 -7.48 13.46
N ILE A 18 11.74 -8.63 13.60
CA ILE A 18 11.90 -9.33 14.88
C ILE A 18 12.58 -8.44 15.93
N ASN A 19 13.42 -7.51 15.48
CA ASN A 19 14.07 -6.53 16.35
C ASN A 19 13.07 -5.56 16.98
N ASP A 20 12.10 -5.04 16.20
CA ASP A 20 11.07 -4.11 16.69
C ASP A 20 10.18 -4.78 17.76
N VAL A 21 9.89 -6.07 17.58
CA VAL A 21 9.10 -6.85 18.53
C VAL A 21 9.86 -7.10 19.83
N VAL A 22 11.15 -7.41 19.74
CA VAL A 22 12.00 -7.64 20.92
C VAL A 22 12.17 -6.35 21.73
N GLU A 23 12.37 -5.20 21.07
CA GLU A 23 12.47 -3.89 21.72
C GLU A 23 11.16 -3.53 22.43
N GLY A 24 10.01 -3.71 21.78
CA GLY A 24 8.70 -3.46 22.40
C GLY A 24 8.41 -4.36 23.62
N ILE A 25 8.88 -5.61 23.62
CA ILE A 25 8.75 -6.52 24.78
C ILE A 25 9.62 -6.05 25.94
N GLN A 26 10.85 -5.59 25.67
CA GLN A 26 11.76 -5.09 26.70
C GLN A 26 11.21 -3.83 27.37
N ASP A 27 10.68 -2.88 26.59
CA ASP A 27 10.08 -1.66 27.10
C ASP A 27 8.82 -1.93 27.93
N PHE A 28 7.99 -2.88 27.49
CA PHE A 28 6.80 -3.29 28.24
C PHE A 28 7.17 -3.98 29.56
N HIS A 29 8.19 -4.85 29.55
CA HIS A 29 8.72 -5.47 30.77
C HIS A 29 9.25 -4.43 31.75
N LEU A 30 9.97 -3.42 31.24
CA LEU A 30 10.50 -2.31 32.03
C LEU A 30 9.37 -1.43 32.60
N ALA A 31 8.33 -1.15 31.82
CA ALA A 31 7.15 -0.43 32.29
C ALA A 31 6.40 -1.18 33.40
N ILE A 32 6.17 -2.49 33.22
CA ILE A 32 5.55 -3.35 34.26
C ILE A 32 6.42 -3.35 35.52
N PHE A 33 7.73 -3.48 35.36
CA PHE A 33 8.67 -3.44 36.46
C PHE A 33 8.62 -2.10 37.22
N LEU A 34 8.45 -0.96 36.53
CA LEU A 34 8.31 0.36 37.15
C LEU A 34 6.96 0.56 37.88
N ILE A 35 5.90 -0.15 37.49
CA ILE A 35 4.57 -0.06 38.11
C ILE A 35 4.47 -0.99 39.32
N GLN A 36 5.01 -2.20 39.21
CA GLN A 36 4.96 -3.23 40.26
C GLN A 36 6.16 -3.16 41.23
N GLY A 37 7.24 -2.50 40.83
CA GLY A 37 8.48 -2.35 41.60
C GLY A 37 8.33 -1.41 42.78
N THR A 38 7.94 -1.95 43.93
CA THR A 38 7.96 -1.27 45.24
C THR A 38 9.35 -1.21 45.88
N TYR A 39 10.43 -1.44 45.12
CA TYR A 39 11.79 -1.52 45.63
C TYR A 39 12.70 -0.53 44.92
N PHE A 40 13.10 0.49 45.67
CA PHE A 40 13.73 1.71 45.19
C PHE A 40 15.19 1.56 44.71
N GLU A 41 15.82 0.42 44.92
CA GLU A 41 17.26 0.21 44.71
C GLU A 41 17.50 -1.20 44.13
N ILE A 42 18.11 -1.30 42.95
CA ILE A 42 18.47 -2.57 42.29
C ILE A 42 19.36 -3.45 43.20
N SER A 43 20.21 -2.81 44.01
CA SER A 43 21.05 -3.43 45.03
C SER A 43 20.25 -4.20 46.09
N LYS A 44 19.05 -3.73 46.48
CA LYS A 44 18.19 -4.38 47.49
C LYS A 44 17.46 -5.62 46.96
N ARG A 45 17.25 -5.70 45.64
CA ARG A 45 16.64 -6.86 44.98
C ARG A 45 17.63 -8.01 44.77
N LEU A 46 18.88 -7.68 44.44
CA LEU A 46 19.94 -8.69 44.25
C LEU A 46 20.38 -9.34 45.57
N THR A 47 20.30 -8.60 46.68
CA THR A 47 20.86 -9.06 47.95
C THR A 47 19.86 -9.78 48.86
N GLN A 48 18.53 -9.62 48.69
CA GLN A 48 17.50 -10.16 49.60
C GLN A 48 17.73 -9.87 51.10
N ILE A 49 18.65 -8.97 51.45
CA ILE A 49 18.96 -8.63 52.84
C ILE A 49 17.86 -7.70 53.34
N GLN A 50 17.11 -8.17 54.35
CA GLN A 50 16.15 -7.35 55.07
C GLN A 50 16.90 -6.46 56.07
N PHE A 51 17.00 -5.17 55.79
CA PHE A 51 17.49 -4.20 56.77
C PHE A 51 16.38 -3.90 57.79
N ILE A 52 16.58 -4.31 59.04
CA ILE A 52 15.74 -3.91 60.17
C ILE A 52 16.10 -2.45 60.52
N PHE A 53 15.32 -1.50 60.02
CA PHE A 53 15.45 -0.10 60.37
C PHE A 53 14.74 0.17 61.71
N ASN A 54 15.49 0.61 62.73
CA ASN A 54 14.93 1.02 64.03
C ASN A 54 14.31 2.44 64.03
N ARG A 55 14.22 3.09 62.86
CA ARG A 55 13.59 4.42 62.68
C ARG A 55 12.86 4.46 61.35
N ILE A 56 11.59 4.86 61.40
CA ILE A 56 10.74 5.10 60.23
C ILE A 56 11.34 6.32 59.49
N PRO A 57 11.78 6.20 58.21
CA PRO A 57 12.33 7.34 57.50
C PRO A 57 11.25 8.43 57.34
N PRO A 58 11.59 9.71 57.58
CA PRO A 58 10.62 10.79 57.45
C PRO A 58 10.27 10.96 55.97
N ASN A 59 9.04 10.57 55.63
CA ASN A 59 8.25 11.09 54.54
C ASN A 59 8.89 11.06 53.14
N HIS A 60 9.22 9.87 52.64
CA HIS A 60 9.44 9.64 51.20
C HIS A 60 8.08 9.40 50.52
N ASN A 61 7.30 10.48 50.36
CA ASN A 61 5.97 10.45 49.75
C ASN A 61 5.95 10.89 48.27
N ILE A 62 7.11 10.95 47.63
CA ILE A 62 7.17 11.10 46.18
C ILE A 62 6.79 9.75 45.60
N LYS A 63 5.51 9.57 45.28
CA LYS A 63 4.99 8.33 44.70
C LYS A 63 5.48 8.22 43.26
N TYR A 64 6.60 7.53 43.04
CA TYR A 64 7.17 7.20 41.72
C TYR A 64 6.21 6.41 40.82
N LYS A 65 5.09 5.94 41.38
CA LYS A 65 3.86 5.54 40.65
C LYS A 65 3.47 6.53 39.54
N ARG A 66 3.63 7.85 39.76
CA ARG A 66 3.34 8.86 38.73
C ARG A 66 4.33 8.86 37.56
N ILE A 67 5.60 8.51 37.82
CA ILE A 67 6.63 8.38 36.78
C ILE A 67 6.38 7.13 35.95
N GLY A 68 6.04 6.00 36.58
CA GLY A 68 5.62 4.79 35.86
C GLY A 68 4.34 5.00 35.03
N GLN A 69 3.37 5.77 35.54
CA GLN A 69 2.18 6.16 34.79
C GLN A 69 2.49 7.04 33.58
N ALA A 70 3.41 8.00 33.70
CA ALA A 70 3.84 8.83 32.58
C ALA A 70 4.56 8.00 31.50
N TYR A 71 5.37 7.02 31.89
CA TYR A 71 6.04 6.12 30.95
C TYR A 71 5.05 5.19 30.23
N LEU A 72 4.02 4.67 30.92
CA LEU A 72 2.94 3.93 30.26
C LEU A 72 2.17 4.77 29.25
N LEU A 73 1.87 6.02 29.59
CA LEU A 73 1.20 6.94 28.67
C LEU A 73 2.07 7.17 27.42
N LEU A 74 3.38 7.32 27.60
CA LEU A 74 4.32 7.48 26.50
C LEU A 74 4.38 6.24 25.59
N LEU A 75 4.45 5.03 26.17
CA LEU A 75 4.38 3.78 25.43
C LEU A 75 3.05 3.61 24.69
N PHE A 76 1.94 4.02 25.29
CA PHE A 76 0.63 3.98 24.64
C PHE A 76 0.57 4.91 23.42
N LEU A 77 1.16 6.11 23.50
CA LEU A 77 1.25 7.02 22.35
C LEU A 77 2.12 6.45 21.23
N GLN A 78 3.25 5.82 21.57
CA GLN A 78 4.11 5.14 20.58
C GLN A 78 3.39 3.95 19.93
N PHE A 79 2.69 3.15 20.74
CA PHE A 79 1.93 2.00 20.29
C PHE A 79 0.75 2.39 19.38
N THR A 80 0.01 3.45 19.73
CA THR A 80 -1.09 3.94 18.87
C THR A 80 -0.58 4.45 17.53
N LYS A 81 0.56 5.15 17.48
CA LYS A 81 1.21 5.55 16.23
C LYS A 81 1.69 4.34 15.41
N TYR A 82 2.29 3.35 16.07
CA TYR A 82 2.72 2.09 15.44
C TYR A 82 1.52 1.35 14.83
N LEU A 83 0.43 1.19 15.58
CA LEU A 83 -0.78 0.55 15.08
C LEU A 83 -1.44 1.35 13.96
N TYR A 84 -1.48 2.68 14.04
CA TYR A 84 -2.01 3.51 12.97
C TYR A 84 -1.24 3.29 11.66
N ASN A 85 0.09 3.33 11.71
CA ASN A 85 0.95 3.06 10.56
C ASN A 85 0.79 1.63 10.04
N PHE A 86 0.65 0.65 10.93
CA PHE A 86 0.47 -0.75 10.56
C PHE A 86 -0.89 -0.99 9.88
N ILE A 87 -1.98 -0.45 10.43
CA ILE A 87 -3.32 -0.49 9.82
C ILE A 87 -3.29 0.21 8.47
N GLN A 88 -2.64 1.38 8.36
CA GLN A 88 -2.51 2.10 7.10
C GLN A 88 -1.71 1.30 6.07
N LYS A 89 -0.63 0.62 6.49
CA LYS A 89 0.16 -0.27 5.62
C LYS A 89 -0.68 -1.42 5.08
N ILE A 90 -1.52 -2.05 5.93
CA ILE A 90 -2.46 -3.08 5.49
C ILE A 90 -3.47 -2.52 4.48
N ASN A 91 -4.09 -1.38 4.78
CA ASN A 91 -5.10 -0.78 3.90
C ASN A 91 -4.52 -0.40 2.52
N ASN A 92 -3.33 0.21 2.51
CA ASN A 92 -2.66 0.60 1.26
C ASN A 92 -2.31 -0.60 0.39
N GLU A 93 -1.89 -1.72 0.97
CA GLU A 93 -1.60 -2.92 0.18
C GLU A 93 -2.89 -3.59 -0.33
N ASN A 94 -3.99 -3.60 0.44
CA ASN A 94 -5.30 -4.06 -0.05
C ASN A 94 -5.79 -3.21 -1.23
N ILE A 95 -5.64 -1.89 -1.16
CA ILE A 95 -5.98 -0.96 -2.26
C ILE A 95 -5.09 -1.25 -3.47
N LYS A 96 -3.78 -1.46 -3.29
CA LYS A 96 -2.88 -1.83 -4.40
C LYS A 96 -3.28 -3.15 -5.05
N ASP A 97 -3.67 -4.16 -4.28
CA ASP A 97 -4.11 -5.46 -4.82
C ASP A 97 -5.44 -5.33 -5.59
N GLN A 98 -6.39 -4.51 -5.11
CA GLN A 98 -7.62 -4.19 -5.84
C GLN A 98 -7.35 -3.42 -7.14
N VAL A 99 -6.53 -2.37 -7.09
CA VAL A 99 -6.16 -1.57 -8.26
C VAL A 99 -5.35 -2.39 -9.28
N ASN A 100 -4.45 -3.26 -8.82
CA ASN A 100 -3.72 -4.16 -9.72
C ASN A 100 -4.66 -5.20 -10.34
N LYS A 101 -5.69 -5.67 -9.62
CA LYS A 101 -6.69 -6.57 -10.19
C LYS A 101 -7.53 -5.89 -11.27
N GLU A 102 -7.99 -4.66 -11.03
CA GLU A 102 -8.68 -3.86 -12.05
C GLU A 102 -7.79 -3.55 -13.25
N ARG A 103 -6.51 -3.20 -13.03
CA ARG A 103 -5.53 -3.02 -14.11
C ARG A 103 -5.26 -4.30 -14.88
N ASN A 104 -5.24 -5.48 -14.26
CA ASN A 104 -5.03 -6.73 -14.97
C ASN A 104 -6.28 -7.18 -15.74
N ILE A 105 -7.48 -6.87 -15.25
CA ILE A 105 -8.74 -7.06 -15.99
C ILE A 105 -8.79 -6.10 -17.17
N THR A 106 -8.36 -4.84 -17.00
CA THR A 106 -8.24 -3.94 -18.13
C THR A 106 -7.11 -4.35 -19.06
N THR A 107 -5.90 -4.72 -18.62
CA THR A 107 -4.77 -5.03 -19.53
C THR A 107 -4.93 -6.33 -20.32
N ASN A 108 -5.63 -7.33 -19.78
CA ASN A 108 -5.97 -8.53 -20.56
C ASN A 108 -7.11 -8.27 -21.56
N GLU A 109 -7.84 -7.15 -21.43
CA GLU A 109 -8.81 -6.67 -22.43
C GLU A 109 -8.34 -5.41 -23.18
N SER A 110 -7.25 -4.74 -22.79
CA SER A 110 -6.89 -3.39 -23.24
C SER A 110 -5.67 -3.35 -24.13
N ASN A 111 -4.87 -4.42 -24.19
CA ASN A 111 -4.02 -4.60 -25.36
C ASN A 111 -4.84 -4.88 -26.63
N ASP A 112 -6.08 -5.37 -26.50
CA ASP A 112 -7.01 -5.50 -27.62
C ASP A 112 -7.83 -4.23 -27.88
N LYS A 113 -8.14 -3.38 -26.88
CA LYS A 113 -8.95 -2.17 -27.11
C LYS A 113 -8.25 -1.06 -27.90
N PHE A 114 -6.91 -0.97 -27.87
CA PHE A 114 -6.17 -0.03 -28.73
C PHE A 114 -5.99 -0.56 -30.16
N THR A 115 -6.09 -1.88 -30.34
CA THR A 115 -6.06 -2.50 -31.66
C THR A 115 -7.46 -2.70 -32.21
N GLN A 116 -8.55 -2.60 -31.46
CA GLN A 116 -9.90 -2.81 -31.99
C GLN A 116 -10.44 -1.61 -32.77
N CYS A 117 -10.90 -1.83 -34.00
CA CYS A 117 -11.49 -0.79 -34.83
C CYS A 117 -12.93 -0.51 -34.39
N LEU A 118 -13.27 0.75 -34.12
CA LEU A 118 -14.62 1.14 -33.68
C LEU A 118 -15.71 1.12 -34.77
N ILE A 119 -15.34 0.81 -36.02
CA ILE A 119 -16.28 0.68 -37.14
C ILE A 119 -16.71 -0.78 -37.32
N CYS A 120 -15.75 -1.71 -37.41
CA CYS A 120 -16.05 -3.14 -37.57
C CYS A 120 -16.12 -3.91 -36.24
N TYR A 121 -15.66 -3.32 -35.13
CA TYR A 121 -15.53 -3.96 -33.82
C TYR A 121 -14.60 -5.19 -33.79
N ASP A 122 -13.75 -5.35 -34.80
CA ASP A 122 -12.71 -6.39 -34.86
C ASP A 122 -11.32 -5.79 -34.63
N ASN A 123 -10.31 -6.67 -34.50
CA ASN A 123 -8.91 -6.26 -34.47
C ASN A 123 -8.53 -5.50 -35.76
N SER A 124 -7.88 -4.35 -35.58
CA SER A 124 -7.58 -3.40 -36.64
C SER A 124 -6.49 -3.96 -37.53
N THR A 125 -6.87 -4.24 -38.77
CA THR A 125 -5.92 -4.53 -39.83
C THR A 125 -5.59 -3.23 -40.55
N ASN A 126 -4.30 -3.00 -40.88
CA ASN A 126 -3.86 -1.79 -41.58
C ASN A 126 -4.33 -0.50 -40.88
N VAL A 127 -3.88 -0.30 -39.64
CA VAL A 127 -4.30 0.83 -38.80
C VAL A 127 -4.07 2.16 -39.51
N THR A 128 -5.09 2.99 -39.55
CA THR A 128 -5.13 4.26 -40.25
C THR A 128 -5.56 5.36 -39.30
N CYS A 129 -4.76 6.42 -39.26
CA CYS A 129 -5.00 7.61 -38.44
C CYS A 129 -5.69 8.69 -39.27
N THR A 130 -6.72 9.29 -38.66
CA THR A 130 -7.39 10.50 -39.15
C THR A 130 -6.60 11.75 -38.72
N PRO A 131 -6.76 12.92 -39.38
CA PRO A 131 -6.07 14.16 -39.00
C PRO A 131 -6.42 14.65 -37.59
N CYS A 132 -7.53 14.19 -37.00
CA CYS A 132 -7.90 14.43 -35.61
C CYS A 132 -7.29 13.43 -34.61
N GLY A 133 -6.54 12.42 -35.07
CA GLY A 133 -5.82 11.46 -34.22
C GLY A 133 -6.55 10.16 -33.89
N HIS A 134 -7.76 9.92 -34.44
CA HIS A 134 -8.50 8.68 -34.21
C HIS A 134 -8.09 7.57 -35.18
N LEU A 135 -8.07 6.32 -34.70
CA LEU A 135 -7.51 5.14 -35.36
C LEU A 135 -8.60 4.15 -35.79
N PHE A 136 -8.49 3.60 -36.99
CA PHE A 136 -9.42 2.62 -37.59
C PHE A 136 -8.71 1.70 -38.59
N CYS A 137 -9.36 0.64 -39.09
CA CYS A 137 -8.87 -0.06 -40.29
C CYS A 137 -8.95 0.85 -41.52
N TRP A 138 -7.97 0.75 -42.41
CA TRP A 138 -7.96 1.47 -43.70
C TRP A 138 -9.29 1.33 -44.47
N ASP A 139 -9.74 0.10 -44.69
CA ASP A 139 -10.95 -0.16 -45.47
C ASP A 139 -12.21 0.40 -44.79
N CYS A 140 -12.28 0.31 -43.46
CA CYS A 140 -13.41 0.80 -42.68
C CYS A 140 -13.53 2.32 -42.76
N ILE A 141 -12.42 3.05 -42.56
CA ILE A 141 -12.46 4.51 -42.57
C ILE A 141 -12.65 5.06 -44.00
N MET A 142 -12.13 4.38 -45.02
CA MET A 142 -12.36 4.73 -46.43
C MET A 142 -13.85 4.67 -46.80
N GLN A 143 -14.56 3.62 -46.39
CA GLN A 143 -16.00 3.50 -46.64
C GLN A 143 -16.79 4.64 -45.96
N GLN A 144 -16.44 4.98 -44.72
CA GLN A 144 -17.12 6.06 -43.98
C GLN A 144 -16.88 7.43 -44.61
N ILE A 145 -15.63 7.75 -44.98
CA ILE A 145 -15.27 9.04 -45.57
C ILE A 145 -15.88 9.25 -46.96
N ASN A 146 -16.04 8.17 -47.73
CA ASN A 146 -16.73 8.23 -49.03
C ASN A 146 -18.23 8.54 -48.87
N LEU A 147 -18.85 8.15 -47.75
CA LEU A 147 -20.25 8.49 -47.44
C LEU A 147 -20.37 9.90 -46.85
N LYS A 148 -19.51 10.23 -45.88
CA LYS A 148 -19.46 11.52 -45.18
C LYS A 148 -18.01 11.84 -44.85
N GLN A 149 -17.50 12.96 -45.33
CA GLN A 149 -16.11 13.40 -45.12
C GLN A 149 -15.83 13.90 -43.69
N GLN A 150 -16.16 13.09 -42.68
CA GLN A 150 -16.05 13.42 -41.26
C GLN A 150 -15.57 12.20 -40.45
N CYS A 151 -14.83 12.45 -39.38
CA CYS A 151 -14.41 11.40 -38.45
C CYS A 151 -15.63 10.78 -37.72
N PRO A 152 -15.78 9.45 -37.67
CA PRO A 152 -16.89 8.79 -36.98
C PRO A 152 -16.98 9.07 -35.47
N ILE A 153 -15.86 9.44 -34.83
CA ILE A 153 -15.80 9.65 -33.38
C ILE A 153 -16.05 11.11 -33.02
N CYS A 154 -15.25 12.03 -33.55
CA CYS A 154 -15.30 13.44 -33.18
C CYS A 154 -15.98 14.36 -34.20
N ARG A 155 -16.41 13.82 -35.35
CA ARG A 155 -17.09 14.55 -36.44
C ARG A 155 -16.29 15.70 -37.06
N SER A 156 -14.99 15.79 -36.79
CA SER A 156 -14.10 16.72 -37.48
C SER A 156 -14.02 16.37 -38.96
N ASP A 157 -13.95 17.38 -39.82
CA ASP A 157 -13.83 17.19 -41.27
C ASP A 157 -12.55 16.41 -41.62
N CYS A 158 -12.67 15.43 -42.50
CA CYS A 158 -11.60 14.53 -42.88
C CYS A 158 -11.77 14.08 -44.33
N GLN A 159 -10.77 14.37 -45.17
CA GLN A 159 -10.71 13.93 -46.56
C GLN A 159 -9.85 12.68 -46.72
N ALA A 160 -10.10 11.89 -47.78
CA ALA A 160 -9.39 10.63 -48.03
C ALA A 160 -7.87 10.83 -48.16
N GLN A 161 -7.43 11.94 -48.74
CA GLN A 161 -6.02 12.29 -48.94
C GLN A 161 -5.28 12.62 -47.63
N GLN A 162 -6.01 12.91 -46.55
CA GLN A 162 -5.46 13.29 -45.25
C GLN A 162 -5.29 12.09 -44.31
N LEU A 163 -5.68 10.90 -44.75
CA LEU A 163 -5.52 9.68 -43.97
C LEU A 163 -4.11 9.14 -44.09
N ILE A 164 -3.57 8.71 -42.95
CA ILE A 164 -2.21 8.18 -42.87
C ILE A 164 -2.31 6.75 -42.35
N GLN A 165 -1.94 5.79 -43.19
CA GLN A 165 -1.79 4.41 -42.77
C GLN A 165 -0.49 4.26 -41.96
N LEU A 166 -0.61 3.65 -40.79
CA LEU A 166 0.50 3.38 -39.88
C LEU A 166 1.05 1.97 -40.13
N TYR A 167 2.32 1.89 -40.49
CA TYR A 167 3.06 0.63 -40.59
C TYR A 167 3.79 0.34 -39.28
N ASN A 168 3.87 -0.94 -38.88
CA ASN A 168 4.46 -1.39 -37.61
C ASN A 168 3.72 -0.86 -36.35
N TYR A 169 2.39 -0.76 -36.43
CA TYR A 169 1.53 -0.53 -35.28
C TYR A 169 1.22 -1.87 -34.61
N ASN A 170 2.09 -2.30 -33.68
CA ASN A 170 1.89 -3.43 -32.76
C ASN A 170 2.90 -3.38 -31.60
#